data_AF-A0A938GQ29-F1
#
_entry.id   AF-A0A938GQ29-F1
#
_cell.length_a   1.000
_cell.length_b   1.000
_cell.length_c   1.000
_cell.angle_alpha   90.00
_cell.angle_beta   90.00
_cell.angle_gamma   90.00
#
_symmetry.space_group_name_H-M   'P 1'
#
loop_
_entity.id
_entity.type
_entity.pdbx_description
1 polymer ?
#
loop_
_entity_poly.entity_id
_entity_poly.type
_entity_poly.pdbx_seq_one_letter_code
_entity_poly.pdbx_strand_id
1 'polypeptide(L)'
;MKFVFLLGGATGFACTALASWLSRHTADRILFDAALGCLVGAVLFRWFWNILVQGMREVLQQRHAAAATAASAPAPAGRTAGKEKHPSHPPTT
;
A
#
# COMPACT_ATOMS: atom_id res chain seq x y z
N MET A 1 -7.20 13.99 3.36
CA MET A 1 -6.24 14.56 4.32
C MET A 1 -6.83 14.74 5.74
N LYS A 2 -8.08 15.20 5.92
CA LYS A 2 -8.66 15.49 7.26
C LYS A 2 -8.89 14.25 8.15
N PHE A 3 -9.35 13.14 7.58
CA PHE A 3 -9.60 11.89 8.34
C PHE A 3 -8.33 11.29 8.96
N VAL A 4 -7.20 11.41 8.27
CA VAL A 4 -5.88 10.94 8.72
C VAL A 4 -5.46 11.72 9.97
N PHE A 5 -5.70 13.03 10.00
CA PHE A 5 -5.42 13.86 11.16
C PHE A 5 -6.34 13.53 12.35
N LEU A 6 -7.63 13.31 12.09
CA LEU A 6 -8.61 12.94 13.11
C LEU A 6 -8.33 11.55 13.70
N LEU A 7 -7.97 10.56 12.89
CA LEU A 7 -7.57 9.23 13.37
C LEU A 7 -6.28 9.31 14.17
N GLY A 8 -5.24 9.96 13.65
CA GLY A 8 -3.96 10.09 14.35
C GLY A 8 -4.08 10.82 15.69
N GLY A 9 -4.86 11.89 15.74
CA GLY A 9 -5.16 12.62 16.97
C GLY A 9 -5.99 11.79 17.96
N ALA A 10 -7.04 11.11 17.50
CA ALA A 10 -7.89 10.28 18.36
C ALA A 10 -7.12 9.06 18.94
N THR A 11 -6.29 8.40 18.13
CA THR A 11 -5.46 7.28 18.61
C THR A 11 -4.36 7.76 19.56
N GLY A 12 -3.71 8.89 19.25
CA GLY A 12 -2.73 9.53 20.13
C GLY A 12 -3.33 9.89 21.49
N PHE A 13 -4.47 10.61 21.46
CA PHE A 13 -5.24 10.97 22.65
C PHE A 13 -5.64 9.75 23.48
N ALA A 14 -6.19 8.71 22.84
CA ALA A 14 -6.62 7.49 23.52
C ALA A 14 -5.44 6.76 24.20
N CYS A 15 -4.30 6.63 23.53
CA CYS A 15 -3.11 5.99 24.10
C CYS A 15 -2.56 6.75 25.32
N THR A 16 -2.41 8.08 25.22
CA THR A 16 -1.92 8.89 26.33
C THR A 16 -2.92 9.00 27.47
N ALA A 17 -4.22 9.12 27.17
CA ALA A 17 -5.27 9.13 28.20
C ALA A 17 -5.29 7.80 28.96
N LEU A 18 -5.14 6.67 28.27
CA LEU A 18 -5.06 5.34 28.88
C LEU A 18 -3.78 5.17 29.71
N ALA A 19 -2.62 5.62 29.19
CA ALA A 19 -1.34 5.56 29.91
C ALA A 19 -1.33 6.43 31.18
N SER A 20 -1.91 7.64 31.10
CA SER A 20 -2.06 8.55 32.23
C SER A 20 -3.07 8.05 33.26
N TRP A 21 -4.14 7.37 32.82
CA TRP A 21 -5.10 6.72 33.74
C TRP A 21 -4.45 5.58 34.52
N LEU A 22 -3.62 4.74 33.87
CA LEU A 22 -2.84 3.70 34.56
C LEU A 22 -1.85 4.28 35.58
N SER A 23 -1.34 5.50 35.34
CA SER A 23 -0.37 6.15 36.23
C SER A 23 -0.99 6.85 37.45
N ARG A 24 -2.31 6.71 37.70
CA ARG A 24 -3.05 7.38 38.81
C ARG A 24 -2.78 8.89 38.93
N HIS A 25 -2.49 9.56 37.82
CA HIS A 25 -2.22 10.99 37.83
C HIS A 25 -3.50 11.78 38.13
N THR A 26 -3.35 12.95 38.77
CA THR A 26 -4.45 13.90 39.01
C THR A 26 -5.09 14.29 37.67
N ALA A 27 -6.42 14.44 37.64
CA ALA A 27 -7.21 14.59 36.40
C ALA A 27 -6.72 15.73 35.47
N ASP A 28 -6.24 16.85 36.04
CA ASP A 28 -5.64 17.95 35.28
C ASP A 28 -4.44 17.51 34.43
N ARG A 29 -3.60 16.63 34.99
CA ARG A 29 -2.36 16.17 34.37
C ARG A 29 -2.65 15.13 33.27
N ILE A 30 -3.73 14.35 33.43
CA ILE A 30 -4.22 13.40 32.42
C ILE A 30 -4.69 14.14 31.16
N LEU A 31 -5.47 15.23 31.33
CA LEU A 31 -5.95 16.02 30.19
C LEU A 31 -4.81 16.69 29.43
N PHE A 32 -3.81 17.21 30.15
CA PHE A 32 -2.65 17.84 29.54
C PHE A 32 -1.80 16.84 28.74
N ASP A 33 -1.53 15.66 29.32
CA ASP A 33 -0.80 14.59 28.66
C ASP A 33 -1.57 14.03 27.47
N ALA A 34 -2.89 13.91 27.58
CA ALA A 34 -3.76 13.51 26.47
C ALA A 34 -3.78 14.54 25.32
N ALA A 35 -3.76 15.84 25.63
CA ALA A 35 -3.66 16.90 24.62
C ALA A 35 -2.31 16.87 23.90
N LEU A 36 -1.21 16.65 24.62
CA LEU A 36 0.12 16.45 24.04
C LEU A 36 0.17 15.19 23.17
N GLY A 37 -0.38 14.07 23.64
CA GLY A 37 -0.50 12.84 22.86
C GLY A 37 -1.33 13.00 21.59
N CYS A 38 -2.40 13.79 21.64
CA CYS A 38 -3.19 14.14 20.47
C CYS A 38 -2.37 14.92 19.43
N LEU A 39 -1.62 15.93 19.88
CA LEU A 39 -0.77 16.74 18.99
C LEU A 39 0.33 15.88 18.34
N VAL A 40 1.02 15.07 19.16
CA VAL A 40 2.12 14.20 18.73
C VAL A 40 1.60 13.11 17.79
N GLY A 41 0.49 12.46 18.14
CA GLY A 41 -0.16 11.44 17.31
C GLY A 41 -0.59 12.00 15.95
N ALA A 42 -1.15 13.21 15.93
CA ALA A 42 -1.54 13.85 14.68
C ALA A 42 -0.34 14.20 13.78
N VAL A 43 0.77 14.68 14.34
CA VAL A 43 2.00 14.99 13.58
C VAL A 43 2.67 13.72 13.06
N LEU A 44 2.83 12.69 13.89
CA LEU A 44 3.39 11.39 13.49
C LEU A 44 2.57 10.74 12.39
N PHE A 45 1.24 10.73 12.54
CA PHE A 45 0.36 10.12 11.54
C PHE A 45 0.34 10.93 10.23
N ARG A 46 0.45 12.26 10.29
CA ARG A 46 0.66 13.13 9.11
C ARG A 46 1.98 12.81 8.40
N TRP A 47 3.06 12.63 9.15
CA TRP A 47 4.39 12.31 8.61
C TRP A 47 4.41 10.91 7.99
N PHE A 48 3.89 9.91 8.72
CA PHE A 48 3.74 8.54 8.24
C PHE A 48 2.91 8.47 6.97
N TRP A 49 1.79 9.19 6.89
CA TRP A 49 0.96 9.22 5.69
C TRP A 49 1.70 9.79 4.48
N ASN A 50 2.54 10.80 4.67
CA ASN A 50 3.34 11.37 3.58
C ASN A 50 4.33 10.33 3.01
N ILE A 51 4.98 9.58 3.90
CA ILE A 51 5.91 8.50 3.53
C ILE A 51 5.16 7.33 2.87
N LEU A 52 4.02 6.92 3.42
CA LEU A 52 3.21 5.84 2.86
C LEU A 52 2.74 6.18 1.44
N VAL A 53 2.30 7.42 1.22
CA VAL A 53 1.89 7.90 -0.11
C VAL A 53 3.07 8.00 -1.07
N GLN A 54 4.25 8.44 -0.60
CA GLN A 54 5.47 8.41 -1.42
C GLN A 54 5.83 6.98 -1.82
N GLY A 55 5.86 6.05 -0.87
CA GLY A 55 6.16 4.64 -1.15
C GLY A 55 5.13 4.00 -2.07
N MET A 56 3.84 4.24 -1.88
CA MET A 56 2.79 3.75 -2.79
C MET A 56 2.98 4.27 -4.21
N ARG A 57 3.35 5.56 -4.36
CA ARG A 57 3.61 6.15 -5.68
C ARG A 57 4.83 5.51 -6.35
N GLU A 58 5.90 5.25 -5.60
CA GLU A 58 7.09 4.56 -6.10
C GLU A 58 6.77 3.13 -6.54
N VAL A 59 6.03 2.37 -5.73
CA VAL A 59 5.59 1.01 -6.07
C VAL A 59 4.69 1.01 -7.32
N LEU A 60 3.78 1.98 -7.43
CA LEU A 60 2.90 2.09 -8.59
C LEU A 60 3.69 2.46 -9.85
N GLN A 61 4.66 3.37 -9.75
CA GLN A 61 5.56 3.70 -10.86
C GLN A 61 6.41 2.50 -11.29
N GLN A 62 6.93 1.73 -10.34
CA GLN A 62 7.66 0.49 -10.63
C GLN A 62 6.76 -0.54 -11.35
N ARG A 63 5.50 -0.65 -10.95
CA ARG A 63 4.51 -1.55 -11.60
C ARG A 63 4.15 -1.08 -13.01
N HIS A 64 3.96 0.22 -13.22
CA HIS A 64 3.73 0.77 -14.55
C HIS A 64 4.95 0.61 -15.46
N ALA A 65 6.17 0.85 -14.94
CA ALA A 65 7.40 0.61 -15.68
C ALA A 65 7.54 -0.87 -16.06
N ALA A 66 7.31 -1.80 -15.13
CA ALA A 66 7.35 -3.23 -15.39
C ALA A 66 6.29 -3.67 -16.42
N ALA A 67 5.08 -3.11 -16.35
CA ALA A 67 4.01 -3.37 -17.31
C ALA A 67 4.32 -2.79 -18.70
N ALA A 68 4.94 -1.61 -18.79
CA ALA A 68 5.38 -1.01 -20.05
C ALA A 68 6.50 -1.81 -20.71
N THR A 69 7.44 -2.34 -19.92
CA THR A 69 8.50 -3.23 -20.42
C THR A 69 7.92 -4.57 -20.89
N ALA A 70 6.93 -5.12 -20.18
CA ALA A 70 6.24 -6.33 -20.61
C ALA A 70 5.41 -6.14 -21.89
N ALA A 71 4.82 -4.96 -22.10
CA ALA A 71 4.11 -4.62 -23.33
C ALA A 71 5.05 -4.36 -24.52
N SER A 72 6.31 -4.02 -24.25
CA SER A 72 7.36 -3.83 -25.27
C SER A 72 8.19 -5.10 -25.52
N ALA A 73 7.95 -6.18 -24.76
CA ALA A 73 8.54 -7.47 -25.04
C ALA A 73 7.89 -8.04 -26.32
N PRO A 74 8.68 -8.37 -27.36
CA PRO A 74 8.13 -8.98 -28.55
C PRO A 74 7.43 -10.29 -28.15
N ALA A 75 6.19 -10.47 -28.61
CA ALA A 75 5.46 -11.71 -28.44
C ALA A 75 6.36 -12.89 -28.84
N PRO A 76 6.42 -13.99 -28.06
CA PRO A 76 7.18 -15.17 -28.48
C PRO A 76 6.55 -15.69 -29.77
N ALA A 77 7.18 -15.35 -30.90
CA ALA A 77 6.88 -15.93 -32.20
C ALA A 77 7.28 -17.40 -32.14
N GLY A 78 6.31 -18.28 -31.89
CA GLY A 78 6.62 -19.71 -31.87
C GLY A 78 5.56 -20.63 -31.29
N ARG A 79 4.32 -20.60 -31.80
CA ARG A 79 3.50 -21.82 -31.81
C ARG A 79 2.38 -21.84 -32.85
N THR A 80 2.70 -21.53 -34.11
CA THR A 80 1.80 -21.81 -35.24
C THR A 80 2.61 -22.27 -36.45
N ALA A 81 3.13 -23.50 -36.42
CA ALA A 81 3.42 -24.28 -37.63
C ALA A 81 3.63 -25.74 -37.24
N GLY A 82 2.88 -26.65 -37.85
CA GLY A 82 3.12 -28.10 -37.73
C GLY A 82 1.97 -28.94 -37.18
N LYS A 83 0.71 -28.58 -37.42
CA LYS A 83 -0.36 -29.59 -37.49
C LYS A 83 -0.49 -29.96 -38.96
N GLU A 84 0.44 -30.81 -39.39
CA GLU A 84 0.52 -31.35 -40.74
C GLU A 84 -0.81 -32.07 -41.03
N LYS A 85 -1.55 -31.49 -41.97
CA LYS A 85 -2.83 -31.94 -42.46
C LYS A 85 -2.62 -33.28 -43.16
N HIS A 86 -3.15 -34.33 -42.55
CA HIS A 86 -3.38 -35.65 -43.16
C HIS A 86 -4.00 -35.52 -44.57
N PRO A 87 -3.48 -36.23 -45.57
CA PRO A 87 -4.34 -36.86 -46.54
C PRO A 87 -4.07 -38.37 -46.62
N SER A 88 -5.12 -39.10 -46.35
CA SER A 88 -5.40 -40.48 -46.72
C SER A 88 -5.01 -40.84 -48.18
N HIS A 89 -4.28 -41.96 -48.33
CA HIS A 89 -4.13 -42.99 -49.42
C HIS A 89 -5.02 -42.95 -50.70
N PRO A 90 -4.81 -43.83 -51.73
CA PRO A 90 -3.65 -44.53 -52.38
C PRO A 90 -3.79 -44.41 -53.95
N PRO A 91 -3.49 -45.38 -54.87
CA PRO A 91 -2.41 -46.39 -55.12
C PRO A 91 -1.65 -46.14 -56.46
N THR A 92 -0.58 -46.90 -56.79
CA THR A 92 -0.30 -47.54 -58.12
C THR A 92 1.16 -48.03 -58.28
N THR A 93 1.27 -49.33 -58.59
CA THR A 93 2.39 -50.11 -59.19
C THR A 93 3.78 -50.05 -58.58
#